data_AF-A0A645GGK1-F1
#
_entry.id   AF-A0A645GGK1-F1
#
_cell.length_a   1.000
_cell.length_b   1.000
_cell.length_c   1.000
_cell.angle_alpha   90.00
_cell.angle_beta   90.00
_cell.angle_gamma   90.00
#
_symmetry.space_group_name_H-M   'P 1'
#
loop_
_entity.id
_entity.type
_entity.pdbx_description
1 polymer ?
#
loop_
_entity_poly.entity_id
_entity_poly.type
_entity_poly.pdbx_seq_one_letter_code
_entity_poly.pdbx_strand_id
1 'polypeptide(L)'
;MEIQHNGVEFAVLGMMDGILTYKDGSEIGFEFKTKSNSIGQVGNFKMKAPAPYHLEQCTAYSLLFGMDEFILMYESVAKDQWKVKEDKEPKMDIRTFYYKATAEDRKALLDKFSYVTKAVAAGVIPDKELDKCMFCPFKKLCEGEV
;
A
#
# COMPACT_ATOMS: atom_id res chain seq x y z
N MET A 1 -4.06 -12.43 14.40
CA MET A 1 -2.84 -12.74 15.18
C MET A 1 -2.75 -11.75 16.32
N GLU A 2 -2.64 -12.21 17.57
CA GLU A 2 -2.37 -11.34 18.73
C GLU A 2 -0.88 -11.02 18.78
N ILE A 3 -0.55 -9.74 18.95
CA ILE A 3 0.83 -9.23 18.97
C ILE A 3 1.02 -8.40 20.22
N GLN A 4 2.08 -8.70 20.98
CA GLN A 4 2.55 -7.87 22.08
C GLN A 4 3.76 -7.06 21.61
N HIS A 5 3.65 -5.73 21.67
CA HIS A 5 4.71 -4.83 21.22
C HIS A 5 4.73 -3.54 22.04
N ASN A 6 5.91 -3.13 22.52
CA ASN A 6 6.12 -1.93 23.34
C ASN A 6 5.13 -1.80 24.53
N GLY A 7 4.82 -2.92 25.19
CA GLY A 7 3.99 -2.97 26.40
C GLY A 7 2.49 -2.85 26.17
N VAL A 8 2.03 -2.97 24.92
CA VAL A 8 0.60 -3.07 24.58
C VAL A 8 0.35 -4.31 23.74
N GLU A 9 -0.89 -4.77 23.79
CA GLU A 9 -1.37 -5.92 23.02
C GLU A 9 -2.41 -5.45 22.00
N PHE A 10 -2.31 -5.95 20.78
CA PHE A 10 -3.24 -5.66 19.71
C PHE A 10 -3.30 -6.81 18.71
N ALA A 11 -4.42 -6.91 18.01
CA ALA A 11 -4.59 -7.88 16.94
C ALA A 11 -4.37 -7.21 15.58
N VAL A 12 -3.58 -7.87 14.72
CA VAL A 12 -3.51 -7.53 13.29
C VAL A 12 -4.38 -8.53 12.54
N LEU A 13 -5.24 -7.99 11.69
CA LEU A 13 -6.15 -8.72 10.80
C LEU A 13 -6.03 -8.12 9.40
N GLY A 14 -6.15 -8.95 8.38
CA GLY A 14 -6.04 -8.51 7.00
C GLY A 14 -6.27 -9.64 6.02
N MET A 15 -6.42 -9.26 4.76
CA MET A 15 -6.56 -10.17 3.62
C MET A 15 -5.64 -9.65 2.52
N MET A 16 -4.84 -10.56 1.96
CA MET A 16 -4.00 -10.27 0.79
C MET A 16 -4.79 -10.58 -0.48
N ASP A 17 -4.53 -9.83 -1.54
CA ASP A 17 -5.23 -10.02 -2.83
C ASP A 17 -4.92 -11.40 -3.44
N GLY A 18 -3.69 -11.90 -3.30
CA GLY A 18 -3.35 -13.25 -3.73
C GLY A 18 -1.93 -13.69 -3.41
N ILE A 19 -1.65 -14.94 -3.77
CA ILE A 19 -0.32 -15.57 -3.75
C ILE A 19 -0.03 -16.05 -5.17
N LEU A 20 1.14 -15.72 -5.71
CA LEU A 20 1.62 -16.25 -6.98
C LEU A 20 2.61 -17.37 -6.71
N THR A 21 2.42 -18.51 -7.38
CA THR A 21 3.36 -19.63 -7.35
C THR A 21 4.19 -19.62 -8.63
N TYR A 22 5.51 -19.57 -8.48
CA TYR A 22 6.44 -19.65 -9.61
C TYR A 22 6.63 -21.10 -10.08
N LYS A 23 7.25 -21.29 -11.24
CA LYS A 23 7.40 -22.62 -11.87
C LYS A 23 8.21 -23.62 -11.01
N ASP A 24 9.06 -23.13 -10.13
CA ASP A 24 9.84 -23.93 -9.18
C ASP A 24 9.10 -24.20 -7.86
N GLY A 25 7.86 -23.75 -7.73
CA GLY A 25 7.04 -23.88 -6.53
C GLY A 25 7.26 -22.80 -5.48
N SER A 26 8.18 -21.84 -5.70
CA SER A 26 8.33 -20.70 -4.79
C SER A 26 7.08 -19.80 -4.81
N GLU A 27 6.75 -19.22 -3.67
CA GLU A 27 5.56 -18.37 -3.51
C GLU A 27 5.97 -16.91 -3.26
N ILE A 28 5.24 -15.99 -3.88
CA ILE A 28 5.41 -14.55 -3.69
C ILE A 28 4.04 -13.89 -3.50
N GLY A 29 3.95 -12.95 -2.55
CA GLY A 29 2.71 -12.26 -2.25
C GLY A 29 2.32 -11.34 -3.41
N PHE A 30 1.02 -11.16 -3.62
CA PHE A 30 0.50 -10.34 -4.71
C PHE A 30 -0.46 -9.28 -4.18
N GLU A 31 -0.19 -8.04 -4.55
CA GLU A 31 -1.03 -6.89 -4.24
C GLU A 31 -1.41 -6.16 -5.53
N PHE A 32 -2.71 -6.04 -5.78
CA PHE A 32 -3.28 -5.46 -6.99
C PHE A 32 -3.93 -4.11 -6.70
N LYS A 33 -3.52 -3.08 -7.43
CA LYS A 33 -4.03 -1.72 -7.28
C LYS A 33 -4.54 -1.16 -8.59
N THR A 34 -5.71 -0.55 -8.55
CA THR A 34 -6.24 0.21 -9.69
C THR A 34 -5.91 1.71 -9.57
N LYS A 35 -5.72 2.36 -10.71
CA LYS A 35 -5.64 3.82 -10.86
C LYS A 35 -6.62 4.25 -11.95
N SER A 36 -7.54 5.16 -11.61
CA SER A 36 -8.67 5.51 -12.48
C SER A 36 -8.54 6.85 -13.22
N ASN A 37 -7.63 7.73 -12.82
CA ASN A 37 -7.66 9.11 -13.35
C ASN A 37 -7.13 9.20 -14.79
N SER A 38 -6.00 8.55 -15.10
CA SER A 38 -5.43 8.56 -16.46
C SER A 38 -4.44 7.42 -16.67
N ILE A 39 -4.33 6.92 -17.91
CA ILE A 39 -3.32 5.91 -18.32
C ILE A 39 -1.90 6.31 -17.90
N GLY A 40 -1.57 7.59 -18.02
CA GLY A 40 -0.24 8.11 -17.68
C GLY A 40 0.12 7.99 -16.20
N GLN A 41 -0.81 7.65 -15.30
CA GLN A 41 -0.53 7.44 -13.88
C GLN A 41 0.28 6.18 -13.60
N VAL A 42 0.17 5.14 -14.43
CA VAL A 42 0.95 3.90 -14.28
C VAL A 42 2.13 3.83 -15.24
N GLY A 43 2.20 4.74 -16.21
CA GLY A 43 3.32 4.83 -17.15
C GLY A 43 4.67 5.19 -16.49
N ASN A 44 5.75 5.03 -17.26
CA ASN A 44 7.14 5.21 -16.79
C ASN A 44 7.43 6.58 -16.19
N PHE A 45 6.81 7.63 -16.73
CA PHE A 45 7.07 9.02 -16.35
C PHE A 45 6.58 9.37 -14.94
N LYS A 46 5.32 9.06 -14.61
CA LYS A 46 4.71 9.48 -13.33
C LYS A 46 4.99 8.51 -12.17
N MET A 47 5.02 7.21 -12.44
CA MET A 47 5.03 6.21 -11.36
C MET A 47 6.42 5.69 -11.03
N LYS A 48 7.32 6.49 -10.49
CA LYS A 48 8.71 6.01 -10.31
C LYS A 48 8.88 4.92 -9.25
N ALA A 49 7.98 4.85 -8.28
CA ALA A 49 7.99 3.88 -7.20
C ALA A 49 6.55 3.58 -6.74
N PRO A 50 6.34 2.48 -5.98
CA PRO A 50 5.12 2.26 -5.23
C PRO A 50 4.84 3.40 -4.24
N ALA A 51 3.57 3.60 -3.90
CA ALA A 51 3.23 4.52 -2.81
C ALA A 51 3.68 3.93 -1.46
N PRO A 52 4.27 4.72 -0.54
CA PRO A 52 4.80 4.20 0.74
C PRO A 52 3.77 3.42 1.55
N TYR A 53 2.53 3.87 1.60
CA TYR A 53 1.45 3.19 2.33
C TYR A 53 1.04 1.84 1.70
N HIS A 54 1.32 1.59 0.42
CA HIS A 54 1.17 0.25 -0.18
C HIS A 54 2.31 -0.68 0.25
N LEU A 55 3.52 -0.15 0.48
CA LEU A 55 4.63 -0.92 1.06
C LEU A 55 4.34 -1.28 2.53
N GLU A 56 3.76 -0.36 3.30
CA GLU A 56 3.27 -0.64 4.66
C GLU A 56 2.23 -1.77 4.66
N GLN A 57 1.32 -1.80 3.68
CA GLN A 57 0.34 -2.88 3.52
C GLN A 57 1.00 -4.24 3.27
N CYS A 58 1.99 -4.32 2.36
CA CYS A 58 2.77 -5.54 2.16
C CYS A 58 3.56 -5.95 3.41
N THR A 59 4.06 -4.97 4.16
CA THR A 59 4.73 -5.23 5.44
C THR A 59 3.78 -5.83 6.47
N ALA A 60 2.50 -5.41 6.50
CA ALA A 60 1.47 -6.02 7.32
C ALA A 60 1.20 -7.48 6.90
N TYR A 61 1.19 -7.78 5.61
CA TYR A 61 1.07 -9.16 5.13
C TYR A 61 2.26 -10.03 5.52
N SER A 62 3.47 -9.47 5.56
CA SER A 62 4.65 -10.19 6.06
C SER A 62 4.48 -10.62 7.51
N LEU A 63 3.91 -9.76 8.35
CA LEU A 63 3.55 -10.12 9.73
C LEU A 63 2.45 -11.20 9.80
N LEU A 64 1.44 -11.12 8.94
CA LEU A 64 0.25 -11.98 8.99
C LEU A 64 0.47 -13.38 8.41
N PHE A 65 1.17 -13.47 7.28
CA PHE A 65 1.27 -14.68 6.47
C PHE A 65 2.68 -15.27 6.43
N GLY A 66 3.67 -14.62 7.07
CA GLY A 66 5.05 -15.08 7.09
C GLY A 66 5.75 -14.99 5.72
N MET A 67 5.23 -14.17 4.80
CA MET A 67 5.78 -13.95 3.46
C MET A 67 6.56 -12.64 3.42
N ASP A 68 7.79 -12.64 2.93
CA ASP A 68 8.62 -11.44 2.93
C ASP A 68 8.72 -10.73 1.58
N GLU A 69 8.27 -11.37 0.51
CA GLU A 69 8.44 -10.89 -0.86
C GLU A 69 7.08 -10.68 -1.53
N PHE A 70 6.96 -9.57 -2.25
CA PHE A 70 5.70 -9.13 -2.83
C PHE A 70 5.91 -8.54 -4.24
N ILE A 71 4.96 -8.82 -5.13
CA ILE A 71 4.76 -8.08 -6.37
C ILE A 71 3.56 -7.16 -6.19
N LEU A 72 3.80 -5.86 -6.33
CA LEU A 72 2.75 -4.85 -6.40
C LEU A 72 2.45 -4.56 -7.87
N MET A 73 1.24 -4.86 -8.32
CA MET A 73 0.79 -4.55 -9.68
C MET A 73 -0.20 -3.39 -9.68
N TYR A 74 0.07 -2.43 -10.55
CA TYR A 74 -0.77 -1.26 -10.77
C TYR A 74 -1.37 -1.32 -12.16
N GLU A 75 -2.69 -1.34 -12.24
CA GLU A 75 -3.42 -1.26 -13.50
C GLU A 75 -4.11 0.11 -13.62
N SER A 76 -3.96 0.75 -14.78
CA SER A 76 -4.84 1.84 -15.18
C SER A 76 -6.15 1.28 -15.74
N VAL A 77 -7.25 1.71 -15.14
CA VAL A 77 -8.60 1.44 -15.67
C VAL A 77 -8.85 2.24 -16.94
N ALA A 78 -8.29 3.46 -17.03
CA ALA A 78 -8.27 4.19 -18.29
C ALA A 78 -7.37 3.44 -19.29
N LYS A 79 -7.87 3.22 -20.51
CA LYS A 79 -7.17 2.50 -21.59
C LYS A 79 -6.83 3.43 -22.74
N ASP A 80 -5.77 3.10 -23.48
CA ASP A 80 -5.41 3.85 -24.68
C ASP A 80 -6.41 3.60 -25.81
N GLN A 81 -6.28 4.36 -26.90
CA GLN A 81 -7.13 4.15 -28.07
C GLN A 81 -6.83 2.80 -28.75
N TRP A 82 -7.86 2.18 -29.32
CA TRP A 82 -7.74 0.93 -30.08
C TRP A 82 -6.77 1.00 -31.26
N LYS A 83 -6.59 2.18 -31.86
CA LYS A 83 -5.65 2.42 -32.95
C LYS A 83 -4.65 3.48 -32.55
N VAL A 84 -3.44 3.06 -32.23
CA VAL A 84 -2.30 3.95 -32.05
C VAL A 84 -1.76 4.31 -33.43
N LYS A 85 -1.38 5.58 -33.65
CA LYS A 85 -0.76 5.99 -34.92
C LYS A 85 0.55 5.22 -35.10
N GLU A 86 0.92 4.90 -36.34
CA GLU A 86 2.11 4.10 -36.67
C GLU A 86 3.43 4.69 -36.11
N ASP A 87 3.48 6.00 -35.87
CA ASP A 87 4.64 6.72 -35.33
C ASP A 87 4.72 6.70 -33.79
N LYS A 88 3.81 6.01 -33.09
CA LYS A 88 3.73 6.02 -31.63
C LYS A 88 3.60 4.63 -31.04
N GLU A 89 4.30 4.43 -29.92
CA GLU A 89 4.15 3.23 -29.10
C GLU A 89 2.86 3.27 -28.28
N PRO A 90 2.16 2.12 -28.11
CA PRO A 90 1.04 2.01 -27.19
C PRO A 90 1.45 2.37 -25.76
N LYS A 91 0.56 3.06 -25.05
CA LYS A 91 0.82 3.39 -23.64
C LYS A 91 0.68 2.15 -22.77
N MET A 92 1.67 1.92 -21.90
CA MET A 92 1.55 0.93 -20.83
C MET A 92 0.42 1.33 -19.88
N ASP A 93 -0.47 0.37 -19.63
CA ASP A 93 -1.58 0.47 -18.68
C ASP A 93 -1.40 -0.46 -17.47
N ILE A 94 -0.28 -1.20 -17.41
CA ILE A 94 0.12 -2.02 -16.26
C ILE A 94 1.56 -1.68 -15.87
N ARG A 95 1.83 -1.68 -14.57
CA ARG A 95 3.18 -1.57 -14.02
C ARG A 95 3.36 -2.42 -12.77
N THR A 96 4.48 -3.10 -12.66
CA THR A 96 4.81 -3.95 -11.52
C THR A 96 6.04 -3.45 -10.77
N PHE A 97 6.07 -3.72 -9.46
CA PHE A 97 7.22 -3.47 -8.60
C PHE A 97 7.43 -4.66 -7.68
N TYR A 98 8.69 -4.99 -7.43
CA TYR A 98 9.08 -5.93 -6.39
C TYR A 98 9.33 -5.20 -5.08
N TYR A 99 8.88 -5.78 -3.98
CA TYR A 99 9.15 -5.32 -2.64
C TYR A 99 9.51 -6.49 -1.73
N LYS A 100 10.52 -6.29 -0.88
CA LYS A 100 10.91 -7.21 0.17
C LYS A 100 10.79 -6.52 1.51
N ALA A 101 9.89 -7.00 2.37
CA ALA A 101 9.71 -6.46 3.70
C ALA A 101 10.92 -6.81 4.58
N THR A 102 11.49 -5.80 5.23
CA THR A 102 12.64 -5.98 6.14
C THR A 102 12.18 -6.10 7.60
N ALA A 103 13.11 -6.49 8.47
CA ALA A 103 12.84 -6.52 9.91
C ALA A 103 12.58 -5.10 10.45
N GLU A 104 13.27 -4.11 9.88
CA GLU A 104 13.14 -2.70 10.20
C GLU A 104 11.76 -2.17 9.78
N ASP A 105 11.27 -2.53 8.60
CA ASP A 105 9.93 -2.15 8.13
C ASP A 105 8.85 -2.70 9.07
N ARG A 106 8.97 -4.00 9.41
CA ARG A 106 8.06 -4.67 10.36
C ARG A 106 8.07 -3.99 11.72
N LYS A 107 9.25 -3.68 12.26
CA LYS A 107 9.40 -2.98 13.54
C LYS A 107 8.78 -1.60 13.49
N ALA A 108 9.04 -0.82 12.44
CA ALA A 108 8.47 0.51 12.27
C ALA A 108 6.93 0.48 12.21
N LEU A 109 6.37 -0.52 11.52
CA LEU A 109 4.92 -0.71 11.46
C LEU A 109 4.33 -1.08 12.84
N LEU A 110 4.97 -1.98 13.58
CA LEU A 110 4.54 -2.34 14.94
C LEU A 110 4.69 -1.17 15.93
N ASP A 111 5.74 -0.36 15.80
CA ASP A 111 5.94 0.87 16.58
C ASP A 111 4.78 1.85 16.34
N LYS A 112 4.37 2.03 15.07
CA LYS A 112 3.20 2.83 14.70
C LYS A 112 1.90 2.28 15.30
N PHE A 113 1.65 0.98 15.21
CA PHE A 113 0.46 0.37 15.81
C PHE A 113 0.44 0.50 17.33
N SER A 114 1.58 0.31 18.00
CA SER A 114 1.69 0.53 19.44
C SER A 114 1.38 1.97 19.83
N TYR A 115 1.87 2.95 19.07
CA TYR A 115 1.54 4.35 19.29
C TYR A 115 0.03 4.60 19.18
N VAL A 116 -0.62 4.12 18.12
CA VAL A 116 -2.07 4.27 17.93
C VAL A 116 -2.84 3.61 19.07
N THR A 117 -2.48 2.39 19.46
CA THR A 117 -3.12 1.67 20.57
C THR A 117 -3.03 2.45 21.88
N LYS A 118 -1.86 3.04 22.19
CA LYS A 118 -1.67 3.88 23.38
C LYS A 118 -2.49 5.16 23.32
N ALA A 119 -2.54 5.82 22.16
CA ALA A 119 -3.30 7.05 21.96
C ALA A 119 -4.81 6.81 22.17
N VAL A 120 -5.33 5.72 21.61
CA VAL A 120 -6.73 5.30 21.79
C VAL A 120 -7.01 5.01 23.27
N ALA A 121 -6.17 4.23 23.94
CA ALA A 121 -6.35 3.91 25.36
C ALA A 121 -6.31 5.13 26.28
N ALA A 122 -5.50 6.14 25.93
CA ALA A 122 -5.38 7.39 26.67
C ALA A 122 -6.44 8.45 26.30
N GLY A 123 -7.26 8.21 25.27
CA GLY A 123 -8.18 9.22 24.74
C GLY A 123 -7.47 10.43 24.12
N VAL A 124 -6.22 10.27 23.68
CA VAL A 124 -5.42 11.33 23.05
C VAL A 124 -5.57 11.25 21.54
N ILE A 125 -5.97 12.35 20.91
CA ILE A 125 -6.06 12.46 19.45
C ILE A 125 -4.66 12.72 18.90
N PRO A 126 -4.14 11.90 17.96
CA PRO A 126 -2.87 12.18 17.28
C PRO A 126 -2.89 13.48 16.46
N ASP A 127 -1.70 13.99 16.16
CA ASP A 127 -1.55 15.16 15.28
C ASP A 127 -2.16 14.91 13.88
N LYS A 128 -2.68 15.97 13.26
CA LYS A 128 -3.30 15.90 11.94
C LYS A 128 -2.26 15.70 10.83
N GLU A 129 -2.58 14.83 9.88
CA GLU A 129 -1.82 14.62 8.65
C GLU A 129 -2.40 15.48 7.52
N LEU A 130 -1.89 16.71 7.37
CA LEU A 130 -2.43 17.72 6.44
C LEU A 130 -2.42 17.26 4.97
N ASP A 131 -1.45 16.44 4.58
CA ASP A 131 -1.32 15.87 3.24
C ASP A 131 -2.42 14.85 2.89
N LYS A 132 -3.17 14.36 3.89
CA LYS A 132 -4.26 13.41 3.73
C LYS A 132 -5.66 14.05 3.84
N CYS A 133 -5.75 15.36 4.08
CA CYS A 133 -7.02 16.05 4.30
C CYS A 133 -7.96 15.99 3.08
N MET A 134 -7.43 15.97 1.86
CA MET A 134 -8.23 16.08 0.61
C MET A 134 -9.41 15.10 0.58
N PHE A 135 -9.16 13.82 0.90
CA PHE A 135 -10.15 12.73 0.88
C PHE A 135 -10.65 12.33 2.29
N CYS A 136 -10.24 13.03 3.34
CA CYS A 136 -10.63 12.70 4.71
C CYS A 136 -12.10 13.09 4.98
N PRO A 137 -12.97 12.15 5.39
CA PRO A 137 -14.38 12.48 5.68
C PRO A 137 -14.53 13.35 6.94
N PHE A 138 -13.55 13.34 7.83
CA PHE A 138 -13.55 14.11 9.08
C PHE A 138 -12.93 15.51 8.95
N LYS A 139 -12.50 15.95 7.77
CA LYS A 139 -11.75 17.22 7.59
C LYS A 139 -12.48 18.46 8.10
N LYS A 140 -13.82 18.47 8.05
CA LYS A 140 -14.65 19.56 8.58
C LYS A 140 -14.66 19.63 10.11
N LEU A 141 -14.54 18.48 10.78
CA LEU A 141 -14.48 18.39 12.25
C LEU A 141 -13.06 18.64 12.77
N CYS A 142 -12.07 18.26 11.98
CA CYS A 142 -10.64 18.38 12.31
C CYS A 142 -10.06 19.77 12.02
N GLU A 143 -10.87 20.73 11.56
CA GLU A 143 -10.40 22.03 11.06
C GLU A 143 -9.24 21.87 10.06
N GLY A 144 -9.34 20.83 9.22
CA GLY A 144 -8.35 20.53 8.18
C GLY A 144 -8.45 21.50 7.03
N GLU A 145 -7.34 21.73 6.33
CA GLU A 145 -7.34 22.55 5.11
C GLU A 145 -8.18 21.85 4.01
N VAL A 146 -8.94 22.66 3.26
CA VAL A 146 -9.85 22.19 2.20
C VAL A 146 -9.08 21.86 0.93
#